data_AF-A0A1G8UXW1-F1
#
_entry.id   AF-A0A1G8UXW1-F1
#
_cell.length_a   1.000
_cell.length_b   1.000
_cell.length_c   1.000
_cell.angle_alpha   90.00
_cell.angle_beta   90.00
_cell.angle_gamma   90.00
#
_symmetry.space_group_name_H-M   'P 1'
#
loop_
_entity.id
_entity.type
_entity.pdbx_description
1 polymer ?
#
loop_
_entity_poly.entity_id
_entity_poly.type
_entity_poly.pdbx_seq_one_letter_code
_entity_poly.pdbx_strand_id
1 'polypeptide(L)'
;MILRDAVRVLVANWDGSHTVPSRRLYPHQWSWDSAFTAIGNVHWSPRRARSELLALFGAQWDDGRVPHIVFNPRVPEGAYFPGPEFWQVRAPSGSATSGIVQPPVHALAAWKAHLVEPDPAFLRRIYPRLVAQQAFLRAARRSPEGLISIVHPWESGMDNSPAWDLPLKAVQAGQSGFVRRDLADVSADERPTDRDYERYVALARAYRDSGYRDPGAFQVEDPLFNAAYGAAESALAKIAEVCGLDPEPHEREAAAMTAAMVEHLYEDGLFHPRDRLTGCLIRSNSAAGLTPLMLPGLPREIVNALVGTALDRFALKDGVLPSFSPVAPEFDPARYWRGPSWINLTWLVWQGLKERRPDLAGPLVEGVVRAVAQSGFREYFDPFTLRGHGCRDFSWSAALVLDMVAEHGLDGLPAARREVGQQAGGLGESDDVGDHVLA
;
A
#
# COMPACT_ATOMS: atom_id res chain seq x y z
N MET A 1 -4.69 -21.44 -12.15
CA MET A 1 -5.94 -20.66 -12.28
C MET A 1 -5.74 -19.25 -11.74
N ILE A 2 -5.26 -19.10 -10.50
CA ILE A 2 -5.03 -17.81 -9.81
C ILE A 2 -4.19 -16.81 -10.62
N LEU A 3 -3.04 -17.21 -11.21
CA LEU A 3 -2.21 -16.28 -12.00
C LEU A 3 -2.92 -15.73 -13.25
N ARG A 4 -3.75 -16.55 -13.91
CA ARG A 4 -4.56 -16.10 -15.06
C ARG A 4 -5.65 -15.12 -14.61
N ASP A 5 -6.28 -15.40 -13.46
CA ASP A 5 -7.27 -14.50 -12.88
C ASP A 5 -6.64 -13.16 -12.44
N ALA A 6 -5.41 -13.18 -11.92
CA ALA A 6 -4.65 -11.97 -11.57
C ALA A 6 -4.40 -11.09 -12.80
N VAL A 7 -3.89 -11.69 -13.89
CA VAL A 7 -3.69 -10.96 -15.15
C VAL A 7 -5.01 -10.41 -15.68
N ARG A 8 -6.12 -11.16 -15.57
CA ARG A 8 -7.45 -10.66 -15.96
C ARG A 8 -7.85 -9.40 -15.18
N VAL A 9 -7.63 -9.38 -13.86
CA VAL A 9 -7.91 -8.19 -13.03
C VAL A 9 -7.09 -6.99 -13.51
N LEU A 10 -5.78 -7.17 -13.72
CA LEU A 10 -4.88 -6.10 -14.18
C LEU A 10 -5.24 -5.59 -15.58
N VAL A 11 -5.62 -6.49 -16.49
CA VAL A 11 -6.09 -6.11 -17.83
C VAL A 11 -7.43 -5.37 -17.75
N ALA A 12 -8.37 -5.81 -16.92
CA ALA A 12 -9.66 -5.17 -16.76
C ALA A 12 -9.53 -3.76 -16.15
N ASN A 13 -8.59 -3.56 -15.23
CA ASN A 13 -8.35 -2.27 -14.58
C ASN A 13 -7.38 -1.35 -15.35
N TRP A 14 -6.81 -1.81 -16.47
CA TRP A 14 -6.02 -0.97 -17.35
C TRP A 14 -6.89 0.09 -18.02
N ASP A 15 -6.52 1.36 -17.86
CA ASP A 15 -7.28 2.51 -18.37
C ASP A 15 -6.56 3.24 -19.52
N GLY A 16 -5.66 2.53 -20.20
CA GLY A 16 -4.99 2.97 -21.43
C GLY A 16 -3.51 3.31 -21.24
N SER A 17 -3.17 4.04 -20.17
CA SER A 17 -1.78 4.41 -19.82
C SER A 17 -1.34 3.96 -18.42
N HIS A 18 -2.30 3.66 -17.56
CA HIS A 18 -2.11 3.27 -16.17
C HIS A 18 -3.21 2.29 -15.75
N THR A 19 -3.08 1.75 -14.55
CA THR A 19 -4.04 0.82 -13.95
C THR A 19 -4.68 1.49 -12.75
N VAL A 20 -6.02 1.49 -12.70
CA VAL A 20 -6.73 1.99 -11.51
C VAL A 20 -6.74 0.92 -10.41
N PRO A 21 -6.72 1.24 -9.10
CA PRO A 21 -6.80 0.22 -8.05
C PRO A 21 -8.11 -0.57 -8.10
N SER A 22 -9.22 0.13 -8.38
CA SER A 22 -10.56 -0.44 -8.57
C SER A 22 -11.40 0.51 -9.40
N ARG A 23 -12.06 0.01 -10.46
CA ARG A 23 -12.92 0.85 -11.31
C ARG A 23 -14.12 1.47 -10.59
N ARG A 24 -14.56 0.89 -9.47
CA ARG A 24 -15.72 1.40 -8.72
C ARG A 24 -15.31 2.47 -7.72
N LEU A 25 -14.40 2.14 -6.82
CA LEU A 25 -14.09 2.95 -5.65
C LEU A 25 -12.90 3.89 -5.84
N TYR A 26 -11.93 3.49 -6.67
CA TYR A 26 -10.69 4.23 -6.88
C TYR A 26 -10.44 4.42 -8.39
N PRO A 27 -11.28 5.19 -9.09
CA PRO A 27 -11.28 5.28 -10.56
C PRO A 27 -10.13 6.14 -11.13
N HIS A 28 -9.04 6.32 -10.39
CA HIS A 28 -7.92 7.19 -10.72
C HIS A 28 -6.59 6.45 -10.58
N GLN A 29 -5.49 7.06 -11.03
CA GLN A 29 -4.15 6.50 -10.81
C GLN A 29 -3.69 6.86 -9.40
N TRP A 30 -3.28 5.86 -8.63
CA TRP A 30 -2.75 6.04 -7.28
C TRP A 30 -1.26 5.72 -7.24
N SER A 31 -0.49 6.53 -6.51
CA SER A 31 0.97 6.57 -6.61
C SER A 31 1.64 5.27 -6.25
N TRP A 32 1.42 4.76 -5.04
CA TRP A 32 2.08 3.52 -4.63
C TRP A 32 1.40 2.29 -5.27
N ASP A 33 0.13 2.38 -5.64
CA ASP A 33 -0.64 1.31 -6.30
C ASP A 33 -0.06 1.06 -7.69
N SER A 34 0.28 2.14 -8.41
CA SER A 34 1.00 2.08 -9.68
C SER A 34 2.37 1.43 -9.52
N ALA A 35 3.08 1.65 -8.42
CA ALA A 35 4.35 0.98 -8.17
C ALA A 35 4.18 -0.52 -7.94
N PHE A 36 3.24 -0.94 -7.09
CA PHE A 36 2.93 -2.36 -6.88
C PHE A 36 2.36 -3.03 -8.13
N THR A 37 1.54 -2.31 -8.89
CA THR A 37 1.01 -2.78 -10.18
C THR A 37 2.13 -2.96 -11.19
N ALA A 38 3.08 -2.03 -11.26
CA ALA A 38 4.26 -2.19 -12.09
C ALA A 38 5.07 -3.44 -11.69
N ILE A 39 5.27 -3.68 -10.39
CA ILE A 39 5.94 -4.87 -9.86
C ILE A 39 5.26 -6.15 -10.32
N GLY A 40 3.93 -6.26 -10.25
CA GLY A 40 3.24 -7.44 -10.78
C GLY A 40 3.25 -7.54 -12.30
N ASN A 41 3.20 -6.40 -12.99
CA ASN A 41 3.16 -6.35 -14.45
C ASN A 41 4.45 -6.84 -15.11
N VAL A 42 5.60 -6.83 -14.42
CA VAL A 42 6.85 -7.36 -14.99
C VAL A 42 6.73 -8.85 -15.37
N HIS A 43 5.87 -9.60 -14.70
CA HIS A 43 5.75 -11.05 -14.88
C HIS A 43 4.89 -11.48 -16.07
N TRP A 44 4.21 -10.52 -16.73
CA TRP A 44 3.35 -10.82 -17.89
C TRP A 44 3.38 -9.74 -18.98
N SER A 45 3.73 -8.51 -18.64
CA SER A 45 3.93 -7.39 -19.57
C SER A 45 4.92 -6.35 -19.02
N PRO A 46 6.24 -6.58 -19.13
CA PRO A 46 7.28 -5.61 -18.75
C PRO A 46 7.09 -4.22 -19.38
N ARG A 47 6.61 -4.17 -20.63
CA ARG A 47 6.23 -2.91 -21.27
C ARG A 47 5.16 -2.15 -20.48
N ARG A 48 4.10 -2.81 -20.00
CA ARG A 48 3.06 -2.14 -19.19
C ARG A 48 3.60 -1.73 -17.83
N ALA A 49 4.46 -2.52 -17.21
CA ALA A 49 5.13 -2.12 -15.96
C ALA A 49 5.90 -0.80 -16.11
N ARG A 50 6.70 -0.67 -17.17
CA ARG A 50 7.44 0.56 -17.48
C ARG A 50 6.49 1.72 -17.81
N SER A 51 5.44 1.47 -18.61
CA SER A 51 4.43 2.49 -18.93
C SER A 51 3.69 3.02 -17.70
N GLU A 52 3.33 2.15 -16.75
CA GLU A 52 2.64 2.50 -15.51
C GLU A 52 3.44 3.54 -14.72
N LEU A 53 4.74 3.28 -14.51
CA LEU A 53 5.65 4.18 -13.81
C LEU A 53 5.85 5.49 -14.60
N LEU A 54 6.10 5.41 -15.91
CA LEU A 54 6.27 6.61 -16.74
C LEU A 54 5.02 7.49 -16.79
N ALA A 55 3.83 6.90 -16.74
CA ALA A 55 2.56 7.63 -16.69
C ALA A 55 2.42 8.40 -15.37
N LEU A 56 2.68 7.74 -14.23
CA LEU A 56 2.65 8.39 -12.91
C LEU A 56 3.63 9.56 -12.83
N PHE A 57 4.89 9.31 -13.22
CA PHE A 57 5.93 10.34 -13.22
C PHE A 57 5.71 11.43 -14.27
N GLY A 58 4.81 11.23 -15.25
CA GLY A 58 4.33 12.27 -16.13
C GLY A 58 3.48 13.34 -15.43
N ALA A 59 2.97 13.05 -14.23
CA ALA A 59 2.26 13.98 -13.35
C ALA A 59 3.09 14.45 -12.14
N GLN A 60 4.40 14.22 -12.16
CA GLN A 60 5.32 14.75 -11.16
C GLN A 60 5.36 16.28 -11.23
N TRP A 61 5.41 16.94 -10.07
CA TRP A 61 5.48 18.39 -9.95
C TRP A 61 6.89 18.92 -10.20
N ASP A 62 7.02 20.24 -10.44
CA ASP A 62 8.31 20.91 -10.67
C ASP A 62 9.25 20.82 -9.45
N ASP A 63 8.69 20.73 -8.24
CA ASP A 63 9.46 20.56 -6.99
C ASP A 63 9.95 19.12 -6.76
N GLY A 64 9.64 18.20 -7.68
CA GLY A 64 9.98 16.78 -7.60
C GLY A 64 8.90 15.91 -6.94
N ARG A 65 7.85 16.49 -6.38
CA ARG A 65 6.78 15.75 -5.71
C ARG A 65 6.03 14.84 -6.68
N VAL A 66 5.82 13.59 -6.26
CA VAL A 66 4.92 12.64 -6.93
C VAL A 66 3.60 12.61 -6.14
N PRO A 67 2.49 13.11 -6.71
CA PRO A 67 1.22 13.19 -6.01
C PRO A 67 0.65 11.80 -5.73
N HIS A 68 -0.09 11.63 -4.64
CA HIS A 68 -0.71 10.35 -4.32
C HIS A 68 -1.82 9.94 -5.30
N ILE A 69 -2.51 10.91 -5.93
CA ILE A 69 -3.51 10.67 -6.98
C ILE A 69 -3.21 11.53 -8.21
N VAL A 70 -3.27 10.89 -9.38
CA VAL A 70 -3.41 11.56 -10.68
C VAL A 70 -4.84 11.33 -11.18
N PHE A 71 -5.61 12.41 -11.30
CA PHE A 71 -7.02 12.32 -11.63
C PHE A 71 -7.25 12.06 -13.11
N ASN A 72 -8.12 11.10 -13.39
CA ASN A 72 -8.52 10.76 -14.76
C ASN A 72 -9.57 11.75 -15.26
N PRO A 73 -9.29 12.55 -16.32
CA PRO A 73 -10.24 13.56 -16.81
C PRO A 73 -11.52 12.95 -17.41
N ARG A 74 -11.54 11.64 -17.70
CA ARG A 74 -12.74 10.94 -18.16
C ARG A 74 -13.70 10.56 -17.03
N VAL A 75 -13.27 10.68 -15.78
CA VAL A 75 -14.08 10.33 -14.61
C VAL A 75 -14.80 11.59 -14.12
N PRO A 76 -16.14 11.55 -13.91
CA PRO A 76 -16.88 12.69 -13.40
C PRO A 76 -16.38 13.16 -12.03
N GLU A 77 -16.37 14.46 -11.77
CA GLU A 77 -15.90 15.06 -10.51
C GLU A 77 -16.52 14.42 -9.26
N GLY A 78 -17.82 14.13 -9.28
CA GLY A 78 -18.55 13.51 -8.17
C GLY A 78 -18.31 12.00 -7.98
N ALA A 79 -17.48 11.36 -8.79
CA ALA A 79 -17.22 9.92 -8.68
C ALA A 79 -16.24 9.58 -7.54
N TYR A 80 -15.40 10.51 -7.11
CA TYR A 80 -14.46 10.34 -6.01
C TYR A 80 -14.33 11.63 -5.22
N PHE A 81 -14.24 11.53 -3.89
CA PHE A 81 -14.00 12.69 -3.03
C PHE A 81 -12.89 12.36 -2.03
N PRO A 82 -11.93 13.27 -1.77
CA PRO A 82 -11.79 14.60 -2.40
C PRO A 82 -11.25 14.58 -3.84
N GLY A 83 -11.97 15.23 -4.76
CA GLY A 83 -11.66 15.27 -6.20
C GLY A 83 -10.84 16.49 -6.66
N PRO A 84 -10.57 16.63 -7.97
CA PRO A 84 -9.83 17.75 -8.56
C PRO A 84 -10.23 19.15 -8.09
N GLU A 85 -11.53 19.45 -7.97
CA GLU A 85 -12.03 20.75 -7.53
C GLU A 85 -11.73 21.05 -6.06
N PHE A 86 -11.62 19.99 -5.24
CA PHE A 86 -11.14 20.13 -3.87
C PHE A 86 -9.65 20.43 -3.87
N TRP A 87 -8.84 19.69 -4.62
CA TRP A 87 -7.40 19.84 -4.56
C TRP A 87 -6.93 21.13 -5.23
N GLN A 88 -7.48 21.54 -6.38
CA GLN A 88 -7.14 22.82 -7.06
C GLN A 88 -5.67 22.93 -7.49
N VAL A 89 -5.05 21.82 -7.87
CA VAL A 89 -3.68 21.81 -8.37
C VAL A 89 -3.51 20.94 -9.61
N ARG A 90 -2.57 21.35 -10.45
CA ARG A 90 -2.19 20.65 -11.67
C ARG A 90 -0.67 20.49 -11.71
N ALA A 91 -0.24 19.33 -12.19
CA ALA A 91 1.14 19.09 -12.54
C ALA A 91 1.54 19.94 -13.77
N PRO A 92 2.85 20.11 -14.06
CA PRO A 92 3.35 20.81 -15.25
C PRO A 92 2.80 20.26 -16.57
N SER A 93 2.44 18.96 -16.61
CA SER A 93 1.78 18.33 -17.75
C SER A 93 0.32 18.73 -17.95
N GLY A 94 -0.26 19.53 -17.04
CA GLY A 94 -1.67 19.94 -17.04
C GLY A 94 -2.60 18.95 -16.34
N SER A 95 -2.13 17.75 -15.98
CA SER A 95 -2.90 16.75 -15.24
C SER A 95 -3.36 17.30 -13.90
N ALA A 96 -4.64 17.15 -13.57
CA ALA A 96 -5.12 17.43 -12.22
C ALA A 96 -4.60 16.36 -11.26
N THR A 97 -4.10 16.78 -10.10
CA THR A 97 -3.53 15.87 -9.12
C THR A 97 -4.02 16.24 -7.73
N SER A 98 -3.85 15.31 -6.78
CA SER A 98 -3.86 15.67 -5.37
C SER A 98 -2.65 16.53 -4.99
N GLY A 99 -2.63 17.09 -3.77
CA GLY A 99 -1.50 17.87 -3.24
C GLY A 99 -0.55 17.14 -2.28
N ILE A 100 -0.89 15.93 -1.85
CA ILE A 100 -0.10 15.13 -0.88
C ILE A 100 0.64 13.97 -1.59
N VAL A 101 1.60 13.34 -0.90
CA VAL A 101 2.41 12.22 -1.42
C VAL A 101 1.96 10.85 -0.88
N GLN A 102 2.67 9.79 -1.25
CA GLN A 102 2.52 8.42 -0.73
C GLN A 102 3.91 7.77 -0.61
N PRO A 103 4.04 6.59 0.05
CA PRO A 103 5.35 5.98 0.30
C PRO A 103 6.13 5.76 -1.02
N PRO A 104 7.42 6.15 -1.08
CA PRO A 104 8.16 6.25 -2.34
C PRO A 104 8.73 4.90 -2.84
N VAL A 105 7.89 3.87 -2.98
CA VAL A 105 8.29 2.52 -3.42
C VAL A 105 8.62 2.42 -4.93
N HIS A 106 8.66 3.54 -5.64
CA HIS A 106 8.77 3.61 -7.10
C HIS A 106 10.15 3.22 -7.65
N ALA A 107 11.23 3.59 -6.95
CA ALA A 107 12.58 3.20 -7.36
C ALA A 107 12.79 1.68 -7.22
N LEU A 108 12.21 1.10 -6.16
CA LEU A 108 12.16 -0.36 -6.00
C LEU A 108 11.40 -1.02 -7.15
N ALA A 109 10.23 -0.49 -7.53
CA ALA A 109 9.46 -1.01 -8.67
C ALA A 109 10.24 -0.92 -10.00
N ALA A 110 10.91 0.21 -10.26
CA ALA A 110 11.75 0.38 -11.45
C ALA A 110 12.93 -0.61 -11.47
N TRP A 111 13.58 -0.82 -10.33
CA TRP A 111 14.66 -1.78 -10.18
C TRP A 111 14.19 -3.22 -10.42
N LYS A 112 13.06 -3.62 -9.82
CA LYS A 112 12.48 -4.96 -10.05
C LYS A 112 12.11 -5.19 -11.51
N ALA A 113 11.56 -4.17 -12.19
CA ALA A 113 11.29 -4.25 -13.63
C ALA A 113 12.56 -4.49 -14.45
N HIS A 114 13.65 -3.83 -14.10
CA HIS A 114 14.95 -4.05 -14.74
C HIS A 114 15.51 -5.44 -14.48
N LEU A 115 15.35 -5.99 -13.27
CA LEU A 115 15.85 -7.34 -12.94
C LEU A 115 15.16 -8.44 -13.75
N VAL A 116 13.86 -8.31 -14.01
CA VAL A 116 13.09 -9.31 -14.78
C VAL A 116 13.32 -9.16 -16.28
N GLU A 117 13.34 -7.93 -16.81
CA GLU A 117 13.69 -7.65 -18.21
C GLU A 117 14.62 -6.42 -18.28
N PRO A 118 15.95 -6.64 -18.39
CA PRO A 118 16.93 -5.55 -18.38
C PRO A 118 16.68 -4.50 -19.46
N ASP A 119 16.41 -3.27 -19.02
CA ASP A 119 16.25 -2.10 -19.89
C ASP A 119 16.97 -0.87 -19.28
N PRO A 120 18.28 -0.70 -19.56
CA PRO A 120 19.03 0.48 -19.13
C PRO A 120 18.53 1.79 -19.72
N ALA A 121 17.86 1.76 -20.88
CA ALA A 121 17.32 2.97 -21.51
C ALA A 121 16.10 3.49 -20.73
N PHE A 122 15.22 2.60 -20.28
CA PHE A 122 14.15 2.92 -19.34
C PHE A 122 14.70 3.49 -18.03
N LEU A 123 15.70 2.84 -17.43
CA LEU A 123 16.32 3.31 -16.20
C LEU A 123 16.89 4.73 -16.35
N ARG A 124 17.70 4.98 -17.39
CA ARG A 124 18.22 6.34 -17.68
C ARG A 124 17.12 7.38 -17.87
N ARG A 125 15.97 6.99 -18.44
CA ARG A 125 14.82 7.89 -18.64
C ARG A 125 14.10 8.23 -17.33
N ILE A 126 13.92 7.27 -16.44
CA ILE A 126 13.13 7.46 -15.21
C ILE A 126 13.98 7.91 -14.01
N TYR A 127 15.26 7.58 -13.98
CA TYR A 127 16.20 7.91 -12.90
C TYR A 127 16.15 9.37 -12.44
N PRO A 128 16.27 10.41 -13.29
CA PRO A 128 16.23 11.80 -12.81
C PRO A 128 14.91 12.16 -12.13
N ARG A 129 13.80 11.52 -12.53
CA ARG A 129 12.49 11.73 -11.91
C ARG A 129 12.40 11.06 -10.54
N LEU A 130 12.95 9.86 -10.39
CA LEU A 130 13.06 9.17 -9.10
C LEU A 130 13.95 9.95 -8.12
N VAL A 131 15.09 10.48 -8.60
CA VAL A 131 15.98 11.33 -7.79
C VAL A 131 15.25 12.60 -7.34
N ALA A 132 14.48 13.25 -8.22
CA ALA A 132 13.70 14.43 -7.88
C ALA A 132 12.65 14.16 -6.80
N GLN A 133 12.03 12.96 -6.79
CA GLN A 133 11.11 12.55 -5.72
C GLN A 133 11.82 12.48 -4.35
N GLN A 134 13.01 11.87 -4.29
CA GLN A 134 13.77 11.81 -3.03
C GLN A 134 14.24 13.21 -2.60
N ALA A 135 14.66 14.05 -3.56
CA ALA A 135 15.08 15.42 -3.31
C ALA A 135 13.93 16.26 -2.71
N PHE A 136 12.71 16.13 -3.25
CA PHE A 136 11.52 16.76 -2.68
C PHE A 136 11.32 16.36 -1.22
N LEU A 137 11.29 15.06 -0.92
CA LEU A 137 11.06 14.55 0.44
C LEU A 137 12.14 15.06 1.39
N ARG A 138 13.41 15.02 0.97
CA ARG A 138 14.53 15.52 1.76
C ARG A 138 14.44 17.03 2.03
N ALA A 139 14.07 17.82 1.03
CA ALA A 139 14.01 19.28 1.16
C ALA A 139 12.77 19.75 1.94
N ALA A 140 11.62 19.14 1.71
CA ALA A 140 10.33 19.63 2.21
C ALA A 140 9.81 18.89 3.45
N ARG A 141 10.29 17.66 3.71
CA ARG A 141 9.71 16.77 4.74
C ARG A 141 10.71 16.28 5.79
N ARG A 142 12.02 16.44 5.57
CA ARG A 142 13.05 15.94 6.50
C ARG A 142 13.02 16.69 7.83
N SER A 143 13.16 15.96 8.93
CA SER A 143 13.37 16.50 10.27
C SER A 143 14.86 16.66 10.59
N PRO A 144 15.21 17.43 11.65
CA PRO A 144 16.58 17.48 12.14
C PRO A 144 17.18 16.11 12.46
N GLU A 145 16.34 15.15 12.87
CA GLU A 145 16.67 13.75 13.15
C GLU A 145 16.91 12.92 11.88
N GLY A 146 16.77 13.51 10.69
CA GLY A 146 17.03 12.86 9.42
C GLY A 146 15.87 12.03 8.86
N LEU A 147 14.74 11.97 9.57
CA LEU A 147 13.54 11.24 9.18
C LEU A 147 12.63 12.07 8.29
N ILE A 148 11.79 11.42 7.50
CA ILE A 148 10.78 12.03 6.65
C ILE A 148 9.44 12.06 7.40
N SER A 149 8.87 13.26 7.56
CA SER A 149 7.56 13.44 8.18
C SER A 149 6.45 13.42 7.13
N ILE A 150 5.43 12.59 7.35
CA ILE A 150 4.13 12.72 6.69
C ILE A 150 3.32 13.83 7.34
N VAL A 151 2.54 14.55 6.53
CA VAL A 151 1.72 15.70 6.98
C VAL A 151 0.22 15.44 6.91
N HIS A 152 -0.15 14.25 6.43
CA HIS A 152 -1.52 13.78 6.37
C HIS A 152 -1.54 12.26 6.54
N PRO A 153 -2.49 11.65 7.29
CA PRO A 153 -2.58 10.20 7.45
C PRO A 153 -2.60 9.42 6.12
N TRP A 154 -3.32 9.92 5.12
CA TRP A 154 -3.32 9.37 3.75
C TRP A 154 -1.93 9.27 3.10
N GLU A 155 -0.94 10.07 3.51
CA GLU A 155 0.43 9.95 2.99
C GLU A 155 1.13 8.66 3.46
N SER A 156 0.69 8.05 4.57
CA SER A 156 1.19 6.74 5.00
C SER A 156 0.71 5.58 4.13
N GLY A 157 -0.38 5.77 3.39
CA GLY A 157 -1.15 4.68 2.77
C GLY A 157 -1.95 3.84 3.77
N MET A 158 -1.98 4.22 5.05
CA MET A 158 -2.68 3.53 6.14
C MET A 158 -3.69 4.44 6.86
N ASP A 159 -4.67 4.95 6.12
CA ASP A 159 -5.49 6.12 6.46
C ASP A 159 -6.02 6.20 7.91
N ASN A 160 -6.60 5.10 8.40
CA ASN A 160 -7.21 5.02 9.73
C ASN A 160 -6.44 4.09 10.69
N SER A 161 -5.14 3.91 10.46
CA SER A 161 -4.30 3.19 11.41
C SER A 161 -4.48 3.80 12.81
N PRO A 162 -4.63 2.97 13.86
CA PRO A 162 -4.73 3.49 15.23
C PRO A 162 -3.53 4.36 15.65
N ALA A 163 -2.39 4.22 14.95
CA ALA A 163 -1.22 5.08 15.12
C ALA A 163 -1.54 6.59 14.96
N TRP A 164 -2.53 6.94 14.16
CA TRP A 164 -2.85 8.34 13.88
C TRP A 164 -3.89 8.91 14.84
N ASP A 165 -4.52 8.09 15.69
CA ASP A 165 -5.64 8.49 16.55
C ASP A 165 -5.27 9.61 17.52
N LEU A 166 -4.08 9.52 18.13
CA LEU A 166 -3.60 10.54 19.05
C LEU A 166 -3.17 11.83 18.33
N PRO A 167 -2.29 11.79 17.30
CA PRO A 167 -1.95 13.00 16.52
C PRO A 167 -3.17 13.71 15.93
N LEU A 168 -4.19 12.96 15.47
CA LEU A 168 -5.41 13.54 14.92
C LEU A 168 -6.28 14.26 15.97
N LYS A 169 -6.09 14.04 17.27
CA LYS A 169 -6.79 14.81 18.31
C LYS A 169 -6.38 16.28 18.33
N ALA A 170 -5.17 16.60 17.88
CA ALA A 170 -4.69 17.98 17.76
C ALA A 170 -5.36 18.75 16.60
N VAL A 171 -6.01 18.04 15.66
CA VAL A 171 -6.68 18.64 14.51
C VAL A 171 -8.07 19.12 14.91
N GLN A 172 -8.30 20.42 14.78
CA GLN A 172 -9.62 21.03 14.94
C GLN A 172 -10.49 20.66 13.73
N ALA A 173 -11.50 19.81 13.95
CA ALA A 173 -12.50 19.52 12.94
C ALA A 173 -13.41 20.75 12.75
N GLY A 174 -13.58 21.21 11.51
CA GLY A 174 -14.60 22.20 11.16
C GLY A 174 -15.89 21.50 10.73
N GLN A 175 -17.04 22.18 10.86
CA GLN A 175 -18.27 21.73 10.20
C GLN A 175 -18.11 21.91 8.69
N SER A 176 -17.68 20.85 8.01
CA SER A 176 -17.67 20.82 6.54
C SER A 176 -18.84 19.96 6.07
N GLY A 177 -19.78 20.57 5.34
CA GLY A 177 -20.79 19.83 4.60
C GLY A 177 -20.12 19.13 3.41
N PHE A 178 -19.72 17.88 3.58
CA PHE A 178 -19.29 17.00 2.48
C PHE A 178 -20.11 15.71 2.51
N VAL A 179 -20.25 15.07 1.34
CA VAL A 179 -20.88 13.75 1.22
C VAL A 179 -19.78 12.74 0.94
N ARG A 180 -19.60 11.79 1.86
CA ARG A 180 -18.66 10.67 1.70
C ARG A 180 -19.09 9.76 0.57
N ARG A 181 -18.23 9.63 -0.45
CA ARG A 181 -18.49 8.78 -1.61
C ARG A 181 -17.97 7.36 -1.41
N ASP A 182 -16.99 7.17 -0.53
CA ASP A 182 -16.41 5.87 -0.22
C ASP A 182 -17.38 4.88 0.44
N LEU A 183 -18.45 5.41 1.07
CA LEU A 183 -19.52 4.64 1.69
C LEU A 183 -20.61 4.17 0.70
N ALA A 184 -20.58 4.64 -0.55
CA ALA A 184 -21.57 4.22 -1.55
C ALA A 184 -21.32 2.76 -2.04
N ASP A 185 -20.07 2.32 -1.99
CA ASP A 185 -19.65 1.00 -2.51
C ASP A 185 -19.17 0.02 -1.42
N VAL A 186 -18.94 0.49 -0.19
CA VAL A 186 -18.41 -0.31 0.94
C VAL A 186 -19.17 0.02 2.23
N SER A 187 -19.41 -0.98 3.08
CA SER A 187 -20.11 -0.79 4.36
C SER A 187 -19.39 0.22 5.26
N ALA A 188 -20.16 1.03 5.99
CA ALA A 188 -19.63 2.04 6.92
C ALA A 188 -18.77 1.42 8.03
N ASP A 189 -19.09 0.21 8.48
CA ASP A 189 -18.33 -0.52 9.50
C ASP A 189 -16.93 -0.90 9.01
N GLU A 190 -16.72 -1.00 7.69
CA GLU A 190 -15.44 -1.33 7.09
C GLU A 190 -14.58 -0.08 6.78
N ARG A 191 -15.03 1.12 7.10
CA ARG A 191 -14.41 2.41 6.72
C ARG A 191 -14.11 3.32 7.92
N PRO A 192 -13.30 4.40 7.74
CA PRO A 192 -13.08 5.42 8.76
C PRO A 192 -14.41 6.05 9.22
N THR A 193 -14.46 6.64 10.42
CA THR A 193 -15.68 7.33 10.88
C THR A 193 -15.84 8.69 10.21
N ASP A 194 -17.03 9.28 10.26
CA ASP A 194 -17.27 10.63 9.73
C ASP A 194 -16.40 11.67 10.44
N ARG A 195 -16.19 11.51 11.75
CA ARG A 195 -15.31 12.37 12.55
C ARG A 195 -13.84 12.29 12.12
N ASP A 196 -13.38 11.10 11.74
CA ASP A 196 -12.03 10.94 11.18
C ASP A 196 -11.95 11.66 9.84
N TYR A 197 -12.98 11.51 9.01
CA TYR A 197 -13.06 12.13 7.68
C TYR A 197 -13.10 13.66 7.73
N GLU A 198 -13.81 14.25 8.70
CA GLU A 198 -13.80 15.71 8.94
C GLU A 198 -12.38 16.23 9.20
N ARG A 199 -11.59 15.49 9.98
CA ARG A 199 -10.19 15.85 10.27
C ARG A 199 -9.29 15.67 9.06
N TYR A 200 -9.49 14.62 8.28
CA TYR A 200 -8.75 14.42 7.02
C TYR A 200 -9.01 15.58 6.05
N VAL A 201 -10.28 15.92 5.84
CA VAL A 201 -10.65 17.03 4.95
C VAL A 201 -10.12 18.36 5.48
N ALA A 202 -10.12 18.59 6.80
CA ALA A 202 -9.55 19.79 7.41
C ALA A 202 -8.04 19.90 7.17
N LEU A 203 -7.28 18.82 7.38
CA LEU A 203 -5.84 18.78 7.12
C LEU A 203 -5.53 19.02 5.64
N ALA A 204 -6.21 18.30 4.75
CA ALA A 204 -5.99 18.42 3.31
C ALA A 204 -6.33 19.84 2.80
N ARG A 205 -7.39 20.45 3.33
CA ARG A 205 -7.79 21.82 3.04
C ARG A 205 -6.75 22.82 3.55
N ALA A 206 -6.31 22.71 4.80
CA ALA A 206 -5.30 23.59 5.36
C ALA A 206 -3.98 23.50 4.58
N TYR A 207 -3.56 22.27 4.23
CA TYR A 207 -2.35 22.08 3.44
C TYR A 207 -2.47 22.72 2.05
N ARG A 208 -3.60 22.52 1.37
CA ARG A 208 -3.90 23.20 0.09
C ARG A 208 -3.90 24.72 0.22
N ASP A 209 -4.60 25.26 1.21
CA ASP A 209 -4.78 26.71 1.38
C ASP A 209 -3.46 27.41 1.76
N SER A 210 -2.49 26.67 2.30
CA SER A 210 -1.10 27.13 2.49
C SER A 210 -0.27 27.18 1.19
N GLY A 211 -0.85 26.78 0.05
CA GLY A 211 -0.12 26.54 -1.19
C GLY A 211 0.77 25.30 -1.13
N TYR A 212 0.40 24.30 -0.32
CA TYR A 212 1.14 23.06 -0.09
C TYR A 212 2.55 23.23 0.50
N ARG A 213 2.73 24.24 1.34
CA ARG A 213 4.01 24.57 1.97
C ARG A 213 4.01 24.36 3.47
N ASP A 214 2.90 24.62 4.14
CA ASP A 214 2.81 24.50 5.60
C ASP A 214 2.41 23.07 6.00
N PRO A 215 3.29 22.29 6.65
CA PRO A 215 2.96 20.93 7.07
C PRO A 215 1.83 20.87 8.13
N GLY A 216 1.50 21.97 8.80
CA GLY A 216 0.33 22.06 9.67
C GLY A 216 0.43 21.21 10.96
N ALA A 217 -0.75 20.89 11.52
CA ALA A 217 -0.91 20.31 12.86
C ALA A 217 -0.73 18.79 12.95
N PHE A 218 -0.53 18.11 11.82
CA PHE A 218 -0.22 16.68 11.78
C PHE A 218 1.15 16.52 11.14
N GLN A 219 2.14 16.06 11.91
CA GLN A 219 3.49 15.80 11.41
C GLN A 219 4.02 14.56 12.09
N VAL A 220 4.09 13.45 11.36
CA VAL A 220 4.46 12.15 11.93
C VAL A 220 5.56 11.50 11.12
N GLU A 221 6.57 10.99 11.80
CA GLU A 221 7.64 10.20 11.20
C GLU A 221 7.18 8.73 11.21
N ASP A 222 6.64 8.27 10.08
CA ASP A 222 6.06 6.92 9.91
C ASP A 222 7.15 5.88 9.56
N PRO A 223 7.26 4.74 10.29
CA PRO A 223 8.20 3.68 9.97
C PRO A 223 8.06 3.14 8.56
N LEU A 224 6.84 2.98 8.04
CA LEU A 224 6.65 2.47 6.68
C LEU A 224 7.16 3.45 5.65
N PHE A 225 6.76 4.72 5.76
CA PHE A 225 7.19 5.74 4.83
C PHE A 225 8.72 5.87 4.78
N ASN A 226 9.37 5.85 5.95
CA ASN A 226 10.82 5.96 6.07
C ASN A 226 11.54 4.68 5.60
N ALA A 227 10.99 3.49 5.84
CA ALA A 227 11.50 2.24 5.27
C ALA A 227 11.42 2.25 3.74
N ALA A 228 10.30 2.72 3.18
CA ALA A 228 10.12 2.86 1.74
C ALA A 228 11.11 3.88 1.15
N TYR A 229 11.38 4.99 1.84
CA TYR A 229 12.42 5.96 1.46
C TYR A 229 13.82 5.33 1.43
N GLY A 230 14.24 4.67 2.51
CA GLY A 230 15.56 4.03 2.57
C GLY A 230 15.73 2.90 1.56
N ALA A 231 14.67 2.13 1.30
CA ALA A 231 14.67 1.11 0.25
C ALA A 231 14.75 1.71 -1.15
N ALA A 232 14.11 2.87 -1.38
CA ALA A 232 14.18 3.58 -2.65
C ALA A 232 15.57 4.14 -2.92
N GLU A 233 16.25 4.69 -1.92
CA GLU A 233 17.65 5.13 -2.01
C GLU A 233 18.58 3.93 -2.31
N SER A 234 18.38 2.80 -1.63
CA SER A 234 19.11 1.56 -1.93
C SER A 234 18.91 1.07 -3.39
N ALA A 235 17.69 1.22 -3.93
CA ALA A 235 17.40 0.89 -5.31
C ALA A 235 18.00 1.92 -6.29
N LEU A 236 18.00 3.21 -5.93
CA LEU A 236 18.61 4.27 -6.73
C LEU A 236 20.12 4.12 -6.85
N ALA A 237 20.82 3.66 -5.82
CA ALA A 237 22.24 3.31 -5.90
C ALA A 237 22.50 2.29 -7.03
N LYS A 238 21.75 1.18 -7.04
CA LYS A 238 21.85 0.15 -8.09
C LYS A 238 21.48 0.67 -9.47
N ILE A 239 20.46 1.53 -9.56
CA ILE A 239 20.07 2.15 -10.83
C ILE A 239 21.16 3.11 -11.33
N ALA A 240 21.80 3.87 -10.43
CA ALA A 240 22.89 4.78 -10.77
C ALA A 240 24.07 4.02 -11.41
N GLU A 241 24.47 2.88 -10.84
CA GLU A 241 25.51 2.01 -11.42
C GLU A 241 25.17 1.59 -12.85
N VAL A 242 23.94 1.10 -13.09
CA VAL A 242 23.48 0.72 -14.44
C VAL A 242 23.45 1.91 -15.41
N CYS A 243 23.20 3.11 -14.89
CA CYS A 243 23.24 4.34 -15.68
C CYS A 243 24.66 4.89 -15.90
N GLY A 244 25.69 4.29 -15.30
CA GLY A 244 27.08 4.78 -15.34
C GLY A 244 27.30 6.04 -14.50
N LEU A 245 26.54 6.20 -13.42
CA LEU A 245 26.59 7.31 -12.47
C LEU A 245 27.13 6.82 -11.11
N ASP A 246 27.54 7.77 -10.26
CA ASP A 246 28.06 7.48 -8.92
C ASP A 246 26.92 7.01 -7.96
N PRO A 247 27.01 5.80 -7.39
CA PRO A 247 26.01 5.31 -6.44
C PRO A 247 26.20 5.84 -5.00
N GLU A 248 27.40 6.31 -4.63
CA GLU A 248 27.77 6.62 -3.24
C GLU A 248 26.79 7.58 -2.52
N PRO A 249 26.25 8.64 -3.15
CA PRO A 249 25.30 9.52 -2.50
C PRO A 249 24.03 8.79 -2.04
N HIS A 250 23.54 7.85 -2.84
CA HIS A 250 22.34 7.06 -2.52
C HIS A 250 22.62 6.01 -1.44
N GLU A 251 23.80 5.39 -1.47
CA GLU A 251 24.23 4.43 -0.44
C GLU A 251 24.36 5.08 0.94
N ARG A 252 25.04 6.23 1.00
CA ARG A 252 25.17 7.00 2.24
C ARG A 252 23.82 7.44 2.78
N GLU A 253 22.91 7.84 1.89
CA GLU A 253 21.58 8.23 2.30
C GLU A 253 20.76 7.05 2.84
N ALA A 254 20.79 5.90 2.17
CA ALA A 254 20.09 4.71 2.65
C ALA A 254 20.61 4.25 4.02
N ALA A 255 21.93 4.34 4.24
CA ALA A 255 22.55 4.05 5.53
C ALA A 255 22.14 5.05 6.61
N ALA A 256 22.16 6.35 6.29
CA ALA A 256 21.75 7.42 7.21
C ALA A 256 20.27 7.28 7.61
N MET A 257 19.38 6.99 6.67
CA MET A 257 17.97 6.73 6.96
C MET A 257 17.80 5.52 7.88
N THR A 258 18.50 4.42 7.61
CA THR A 258 18.43 3.22 8.46
C THR A 258 18.91 3.53 9.89
N ALA A 259 20.01 4.28 10.03
CA ALA A 259 20.52 4.69 11.33
C ALA A 259 19.53 5.60 12.08
N ALA A 260 18.97 6.61 11.42
CA ALA A 260 17.99 7.52 12.02
C ALA A 260 16.73 6.78 12.49
N MET A 261 16.23 5.81 11.71
CA MET A 261 15.09 4.99 12.11
C MET A 261 15.41 4.15 13.35
N VAL A 262 16.59 3.52 13.39
CA VAL A 262 17.03 2.72 14.55
C VAL A 262 17.18 3.58 15.79
N GLU A 263 17.72 4.79 15.66
CA GLU A 263 17.95 5.69 16.79
C GLU A 263 16.64 6.28 17.35
N HIS A 264 15.72 6.67 16.47
CA HIS A 264 14.58 7.51 16.88
C HIS A 264 13.22 6.83 16.82
N LEU A 265 13.08 5.71 16.13
CA LEU A 265 11.80 5.01 15.95
C LEU A 265 11.76 3.63 16.60
N TYR A 266 12.90 3.00 16.93
CA TYR A 266 12.94 1.63 17.44
C TYR A 266 12.90 1.57 18.98
N GLU A 267 11.88 0.92 19.53
CA GLU A 267 11.75 0.65 20.96
C GLU A 267 11.03 -0.70 21.17
N ASP A 268 11.34 -1.42 22.25
CA ASP A 268 10.61 -2.64 22.67
C ASP A 268 10.36 -3.70 21.59
N GLY A 269 11.33 -3.85 20.66
CA GLY A 269 11.29 -4.85 19.60
C GLY A 269 10.39 -4.49 18.42
N LEU A 270 9.99 -3.23 18.25
CA LEU A 270 9.20 -2.74 17.12
C LEU A 270 9.60 -1.30 16.73
N PHE A 271 9.38 -0.92 15.48
CA PHE A 271 9.47 0.49 15.08
C PHE A 271 8.12 1.17 15.29
N HIS A 272 8.14 2.31 15.98
CA HIS A 272 6.98 3.10 16.32
C HIS A 272 7.03 4.44 15.58
N PRO A 273 5.88 4.97 15.10
CA PRO A 273 5.85 6.33 14.58
C PRO A 273 6.23 7.34 15.65
N ARG A 274 6.77 8.48 15.24
CA ARG A 274 7.11 9.59 16.14
C ARG A 274 6.31 10.83 15.77
N ASP A 275 5.62 11.42 16.72
CA ASP A 275 4.97 12.71 16.54
C ASP A 275 6.04 13.79 16.60
N ARG A 276 6.30 14.46 15.47
CA ARG A 276 7.36 15.47 15.36
C ARG A 276 7.06 16.70 16.22
N LEU A 277 5.79 17.04 16.44
CA LEU A 277 5.41 18.23 17.20
C LEU A 277 5.69 18.06 18.69
N THR A 278 5.57 16.83 19.20
CA THR A 278 5.84 16.52 20.61
C THR A 278 7.22 15.90 20.84
N GLY A 279 7.85 15.38 19.78
CA GLY A 279 9.09 14.61 19.85
C GLY A 279 8.91 13.21 20.40
N CYS A 280 7.68 12.79 20.72
CA CYS A 280 7.38 11.53 21.40
C CYS A 280 7.10 10.39 20.42
N LEU A 281 7.55 9.19 20.78
CA LEU A 281 7.10 7.96 20.14
C LEU A 281 5.61 7.74 20.38
N ILE A 282 4.91 7.41 19.30
CA ILE A 282 3.54 6.91 19.29
C ILE A 282 3.64 5.39 19.35
N ARG A 283 3.63 4.83 20.57
CA ARG A 283 3.65 3.38 20.78
C ARG A 283 2.44 2.75 20.11
N SER A 284 2.69 2.15 18.95
CA SER A 284 1.69 1.60 18.05
C SER A 284 1.96 0.12 17.84
N ASN A 285 0.90 -0.68 17.85
CA ASN A 285 0.94 -2.10 17.51
C ASN A 285 0.67 -2.33 16.01
N SER A 286 1.03 -1.38 15.15
CA SER A 286 0.89 -1.49 13.70
C SER A 286 1.99 -2.36 13.09
N ALA A 287 1.62 -3.20 12.13
CA ALA A 287 2.58 -3.97 11.33
C ALA A 287 3.45 -3.08 10.42
N ALA A 288 3.12 -1.79 10.27
CA ALA A 288 4.04 -0.79 9.70
C ALA A 288 5.41 -0.81 10.38
N GLY A 289 5.45 -1.08 11.69
CA GLY A 289 6.69 -1.19 12.48
C GLY A 289 7.58 -2.37 12.11
N LEU A 290 7.07 -3.34 11.34
CA LEU A 290 7.85 -4.49 10.83
C LEU A 290 8.47 -4.21 9.46
N THR A 291 7.98 -3.20 8.73
CA THR A 291 8.45 -2.90 7.37
C THR A 291 9.94 -2.55 7.26
N PRO A 292 10.64 -2.02 8.30
CA PRO A 292 12.10 -1.83 8.23
C PRO A 292 12.88 -3.13 8.00
N LEU A 293 12.28 -4.31 8.18
CA LEU A 293 12.86 -5.59 7.74
C LEU A 293 13.29 -5.57 6.27
N MET A 294 12.69 -4.76 5.41
CA MET A 294 13.09 -4.65 4.00
C MET A 294 14.43 -3.90 3.79
N LEU A 295 14.93 -3.20 4.81
CA LEU A 295 16.16 -2.41 4.70
C LEU A 295 17.39 -3.33 4.72
N PRO A 296 18.28 -3.28 3.71
CA PRO A 296 19.46 -4.15 3.64
C PRO A 296 20.41 -3.98 4.84
N GLY A 297 20.58 -2.74 5.31
CA GLY A 297 21.51 -2.38 6.39
C GLY A 297 20.94 -2.51 7.81
N LEU A 298 19.75 -3.08 8.00
CA LEU A 298 19.16 -3.22 9.32
C LEU A 298 20.01 -4.18 10.20
N PRO A 299 20.40 -3.78 11.43
CA PRO A 299 21.21 -4.63 12.30
C PRO A 299 20.58 -5.99 12.62
N ARG A 300 21.41 -7.03 12.72
CA ARG A 300 20.96 -8.43 12.81
C ARG A 300 20.14 -8.70 14.07
N GLU A 301 20.53 -8.11 15.18
CA GLU A 301 19.84 -8.18 16.47
C GLU A 301 18.46 -7.53 16.41
N ILE A 302 18.32 -6.40 15.71
CA ILE A 302 17.02 -5.75 15.47
C ILE A 302 16.15 -6.60 14.56
N VAL A 303 16.71 -7.18 13.49
CA VAL A 303 16.01 -8.16 12.64
C VAL A 303 15.45 -9.31 13.48
N ASN A 304 16.27 -9.89 14.37
CA ASN A 304 15.85 -11.01 15.22
C ASN A 304 14.74 -10.60 16.19
N ALA A 305 14.84 -9.41 16.80
CA ALA A 305 13.83 -8.88 17.70
C ALA A 305 12.50 -8.60 16.98
N LEU A 306 12.54 -7.98 15.79
CA LEU A 306 11.35 -7.75 14.97
C LEU A 306 10.67 -9.06 14.57
N VAL A 307 11.45 -10.08 14.20
CA VAL A 307 10.88 -11.40 13.89
C VAL A 307 10.25 -12.03 15.13
N GLY A 308 10.87 -11.90 16.30
CA GLY A 308 10.28 -12.31 17.58
C GLY A 308 8.94 -11.62 17.82
N THR A 309 8.89 -10.30 17.70
CA THR A 309 7.66 -9.50 17.83
C THR A 309 6.61 -9.89 16.79
N ALA A 310 7.01 -10.15 15.54
CA ALA A 310 6.09 -10.56 14.49
C ALA A 310 5.45 -11.93 14.78
N LEU A 311 6.23 -12.87 15.31
CA LEU A 311 5.72 -14.19 15.72
C LEU A 311 4.78 -14.09 16.92
N ASP A 312 5.13 -13.27 17.90
CA ASP A 312 4.40 -13.13 19.17
C ASP A 312 3.12 -12.30 19.02
N ARG A 313 3.25 -11.07 18.50
CA ARG A 313 2.15 -10.09 18.47
C ARG A 313 1.31 -10.13 17.21
N PHE A 314 1.86 -10.62 16.09
CA PHE A 314 1.17 -10.59 14.79
C PHE A 314 0.86 -11.99 14.24
N ALA A 315 1.15 -13.04 15.02
CA ALA A 315 0.91 -14.43 14.63
C ALA A 315 1.51 -14.79 13.25
N LEU A 316 2.67 -14.22 12.91
CA LEU A 316 3.27 -14.32 11.57
C LEU A 316 3.40 -15.77 11.04
N LYS A 317 3.60 -16.74 11.95
CA LYS A 317 3.69 -18.18 11.64
C LYS A 317 2.42 -18.76 10.99
N ASP A 318 1.26 -18.13 11.17
CA ASP A 318 -0.01 -18.57 10.61
C ASP A 318 -0.14 -18.20 9.10
N GLY A 319 0.83 -17.43 8.59
CA GLY A 319 0.96 -17.07 7.18
C GLY A 319 0.08 -15.88 6.77
N VAL A 320 -0.61 -15.25 7.71
CA VAL A 320 -1.50 -14.10 7.45
C VAL A 320 -1.08 -12.96 8.36
N LEU A 321 -0.57 -11.88 7.78
CA LEU A 321 -0.13 -10.72 8.55
C LEU A 321 -1.29 -9.72 8.71
N PRO A 322 -1.83 -9.52 9.93
CA PRO A 322 -2.78 -8.44 10.21
C PRO A 322 -2.08 -7.08 10.20
N SER A 323 -2.78 -6.02 9.78
CA SER A 323 -2.20 -4.65 9.75
C SER A 323 -1.96 -4.07 11.14
N PHE A 324 -2.65 -4.61 12.15
CA PHE A 324 -2.53 -4.23 13.54
C PHE A 324 -2.53 -5.50 14.40
N SER A 325 -1.78 -5.49 15.50
CA SER A 325 -1.65 -6.64 16.39
C SER A 325 -3.02 -7.11 16.92
N PRO A 326 -3.38 -8.40 16.78
CA PRO A 326 -4.63 -8.93 17.30
C PRO A 326 -4.77 -8.92 18.82
N VAL A 327 -3.68 -8.75 19.56
CA VAL A 327 -3.70 -8.64 21.03
C VAL A 327 -3.91 -7.21 21.51
N ALA A 328 -3.92 -6.22 20.60
CA ALA A 328 -4.13 -4.82 20.94
C ALA A 328 -5.63 -4.48 21.04
N PRO A 329 -6.05 -3.62 21.98
CA PRO A 329 -7.46 -3.28 22.17
C PRO A 329 -8.09 -2.51 21.00
N GLU A 330 -7.28 -1.84 20.17
CA GLU A 330 -7.75 -1.12 18.98
C GLU A 330 -7.94 -2.02 17.76
N PHE A 331 -7.60 -3.31 17.88
CA PHE A 331 -7.74 -4.27 16.80
C PHE A 331 -9.21 -4.47 16.39
N ASP A 332 -9.46 -4.38 15.09
CA ASP A 332 -10.75 -4.68 14.48
C ASP A 332 -10.49 -5.49 13.20
N PRO A 333 -10.96 -6.74 13.10
CA PRO A 333 -10.61 -7.63 11.99
C PRO A 333 -11.26 -7.22 10.64
N ALA A 334 -12.25 -6.33 10.64
CA ALA A 334 -12.97 -5.92 9.43
C ALA A 334 -12.69 -4.46 9.02
N ARG A 335 -12.14 -3.63 9.93
CA ARG A 335 -12.08 -2.18 9.73
C ARG A 335 -10.76 -1.68 9.16
N TYR A 336 -10.66 -1.73 7.83
CA TYR A 336 -9.62 -1.05 7.03
C TYR A 336 -8.18 -1.29 7.53
N TRP A 337 -7.46 -0.30 8.08
CA TRP A 337 -6.09 -0.47 8.58
C TRP A 337 -6.00 -0.80 10.08
N ARG A 338 -7.12 -1.08 10.75
CA ARG A 338 -7.17 -1.38 12.20
C ARG A 338 -7.03 -2.87 12.55
N GLY A 339 -6.70 -3.74 11.60
CA GLY A 339 -6.60 -5.17 11.87
C GLY A 339 -6.59 -6.08 10.65
N PRO A 340 -7.35 -5.80 9.57
CA PRO A 340 -7.32 -6.64 8.38
C PRO A 340 -5.92 -6.93 7.84
N SER A 341 -5.78 -8.05 7.14
CA SER A 341 -4.57 -8.41 6.40
C SER A 341 -4.57 -7.77 5.01
N TRP A 342 -3.44 -7.16 4.64
CA TRP A 342 -3.23 -6.43 3.39
C TRP A 342 -2.07 -7.05 2.61
N ILE A 343 -2.29 -7.38 1.34
CA ILE A 343 -1.28 -8.08 0.52
C ILE A 343 -0.03 -7.22 0.32
N ASN A 344 -0.17 -5.92 0.12
CA ASN A 344 0.95 -5.00 -0.03
C ASN A 344 1.80 -4.87 1.24
N LEU A 345 1.18 -4.82 2.42
CA LEU A 345 1.92 -4.81 3.68
C LEU A 345 2.62 -6.15 3.92
N THR A 346 1.92 -7.25 3.64
CA THR A 346 2.48 -8.61 3.69
C THR A 346 3.67 -8.74 2.75
N TRP A 347 3.56 -8.19 1.53
CA TRP A 347 4.63 -8.18 0.54
C TRP A 347 5.85 -7.39 1.03
N LEU A 348 5.65 -6.20 1.63
CA LEU A 348 6.75 -5.39 2.17
C LEU A 348 7.52 -6.14 3.26
N VAL A 349 6.82 -6.78 4.20
CA VAL A 349 7.44 -7.60 5.25
C VAL A 349 8.09 -8.85 4.65
N TRP A 350 7.43 -9.50 3.68
CA TRP A 350 7.96 -10.66 2.97
C TRP A 350 9.26 -10.34 2.23
N GLN A 351 9.41 -9.17 1.61
CA GLN A 351 10.68 -8.75 0.99
C GLN A 351 11.85 -8.75 1.98
N GLY A 352 11.60 -8.38 3.24
CA GLY A 352 12.60 -8.43 4.30
C GLY A 352 12.90 -9.82 4.85
N LEU A 353 12.00 -10.78 4.65
CA LEU A 353 12.12 -12.15 5.17
C LEU A 353 12.61 -13.16 4.14
N LYS A 354 12.29 -13.00 2.85
CA LYS A 354 12.48 -14.04 1.83
C LYS A 354 13.90 -14.63 1.76
N GLU A 355 14.93 -13.80 1.95
CA GLU A 355 16.33 -14.25 1.98
C GLU A 355 16.84 -14.55 3.40
N ARG A 356 16.25 -13.92 4.42
CA ARG A 356 16.76 -13.96 5.82
C ARG A 356 16.11 -15.05 6.67
N ARG A 357 14.84 -15.33 6.43
CA ARG A 357 13.94 -16.25 7.15
C ARG A 357 12.96 -16.90 6.15
N PRO A 358 13.46 -17.72 5.20
CA PRO A 358 12.62 -18.40 4.21
C PRO A 358 11.56 -19.30 4.86
N ASP A 359 11.85 -19.81 6.07
CA ASP A 359 10.92 -20.58 6.91
C ASP A 359 9.66 -19.80 7.31
N LEU A 360 9.72 -18.47 7.38
CA LEU A 360 8.58 -17.59 7.64
C LEU A 360 8.03 -16.96 6.36
N ALA A 361 8.88 -16.78 5.34
CA ALA A 361 8.47 -16.18 4.08
C ALA A 361 7.53 -17.09 3.27
N GLY A 362 7.75 -18.41 3.25
CA GLY A 362 6.88 -19.37 2.57
C GLY A 362 5.43 -19.35 3.07
N PRO A 363 5.19 -19.49 4.39
CA PRO A 363 3.84 -19.39 4.96
C PRO A 363 3.09 -18.10 4.60
N LEU A 364 3.78 -16.96 4.46
CA LEU A 364 3.15 -15.71 4.02
C LEU A 364 2.64 -15.79 2.57
N VAL A 365 3.42 -16.38 1.66
CA VAL A 365 3.01 -16.58 0.27
C VAL A 365 1.81 -17.54 0.21
N GLU A 366 1.86 -18.63 0.97
CA GLU A 366 0.76 -19.59 1.08
C GLU A 366 -0.51 -18.96 1.63
N GLY A 367 -0.41 -18.14 2.67
CA GLY A 367 -1.55 -17.44 3.27
C GLY A 367 -2.19 -16.43 2.33
N VAL A 368 -1.38 -15.66 1.59
CA VAL A 368 -1.87 -14.76 0.53
C VAL A 368 -2.60 -15.55 -0.57
N VAL A 369 -2.01 -16.65 -1.06
CA VAL A 369 -2.63 -17.49 -2.09
C VAL A 369 -3.94 -18.12 -1.59
N ARG A 370 -3.97 -18.58 -0.34
CA ARG A 370 -5.16 -19.14 0.31
C ARG A 370 -6.28 -18.08 0.42
N ALA A 371 -5.97 -16.88 0.88
CA ALA A 371 -6.92 -15.78 0.98
C ALA A 371 -7.54 -15.42 -0.38
N VAL A 372 -6.71 -15.32 -1.42
CA VAL A 372 -7.16 -15.03 -2.78
C VAL A 372 -7.94 -16.19 -3.39
N ALA A 373 -7.56 -17.44 -3.13
CA ALA A 373 -8.29 -18.61 -3.59
C ALA A 373 -9.71 -18.67 -3.01
N GLN A 374 -9.88 -18.28 -1.74
CA GLN A 374 -11.15 -18.27 -1.04
C GLN A 374 -12.02 -17.07 -1.41
N SER A 375 -11.45 -15.86 -1.42
CA SER A 375 -12.20 -14.61 -1.44
C SER A 375 -12.01 -13.76 -2.71
N GLY A 376 -11.17 -14.21 -3.65
CA GLY A 376 -10.77 -13.47 -4.84
C GLY A 376 -9.75 -12.36 -4.55
N PHE A 377 -9.45 -11.53 -5.55
CA PHE A 377 -8.56 -10.38 -5.39
C PHE A 377 -9.30 -9.24 -4.70
N ARG A 378 -9.09 -9.11 -3.39
CA ARG A 378 -9.75 -8.12 -2.54
C ARG A 378 -8.77 -7.07 -2.06
N GLU A 379 -9.28 -5.95 -1.59
CA GLU A 379 -8.47 -4.87 -1.03
C GLU A 379 -7.75 -5.34 0.24
N TYR A 380 -8.49 -5.99 1.14
CA TYR A 380 -8.00 -6.57 2.39
C TYR A 380 -8.86 -7.76 2.84
N PHE A 381 -8.34 -8.52 3.80
CA PHE A 381 -8.92 -9.77 4.26
C PHE A 381 -9.01 -9.80 5.79
N ASP A 382 -10.07 -10.36 6.35
CA ASP A 382 -10.10 -10.72 7.76
C ASP A 382 -8.96 -11.72 8.04
N PRO A 383 -8.07 -11.45 9.02
CA PRO A 383 -6.87 -12.25 9.23
C PRO A 383 -7.16 -13.65 9.77
N PHE A 384 -8.36 -13.90 10.31
CA PHE A 384 -8.75 -15.19 10.88
C PHE A 384 -9.65 -15.98 9.95
N THR A 385 -10.62 -15.31 9.33
CA THR A 385 -11.63 -15.99 8.49
C THR A 385 -11.28 -15.99 7.01
N LEU A 386 -10.29 -15.18 6.60
CA LEU A 386 -9.90 -14.90 5.22
C LEU A 386 -11.04 -14.34 4.36
N ARG A 387 -12.11 -13.87 5.00
CA ARG A 387 -13.20 -13.16 4.33
C ARG A 387 -12.65 -11.90 3.69
N GLY A 388 -12.95 -11.74 2.42
CA GLY A 388 -12.59 -10.54 1.68
C GLY A 388 -13.45 -9.33 2.04
N HIS A 389 -12.80 -8.20 2.28
CA HIS A 389 -13.42 -6.89 2.57
C HIS A 389 -12.97 -5.84 1.55
N GLY A 390 -13.58 -4.65 1.61
CA GLY A 390 -13.32 -3.57 0.65
C GLY A 390 -13.60 -3.97 -0.81
N CYS A 391 -12.84 -3.38 -1.73
CA CYS A 391 -13.01 -3.63 -3.17
C CYS A 391 -12.85 -5.09 -3.59
N ARG A 392 -13.53 -5.44 -4.69
CA ARG A 392 -13.25 -6.64 -5.50
C ARG A 392 -12.39 -6.27 -6.68
N ASP A 393 -11.74 -7.28 -7.27
CA ASP A 393 -10.85 -7.15 -8.42
C ASP A 393 -9.79 -6.07 -8.20
N PHE A 394 -9.11 -6.13 -7.05
CA PHE A 394 -8.17 -5.10 -6.62
C PHE A 394 -6.79 -5.25 -7.28
N SER A 395 -6.27 -4.17 -7.88
CA SER A 395 -5.09 -4.23 -8.76
C SER A 395 -3.80 -4.62 -8.05
N TRP A 396 -3.42 -3.99 -6.92
CA TRP A 396 -2.18 -4.42 -6.26
C TRP A 396 -2.28 -5.87 -5.78
N SER A 397 -3.49 -6.36 -5.47
CA SER A 397 -3.67 -7.70 -4.90
C SER A 397 -3.39 -8.72 -5.98
N ALA A 398 -3.89 -8.47 -7.19
CA ALA A 398 -3.53 -9.23 -8.37
C ALA A 398 -2.03 -9.11 -8.71
N ALA A 399 -1.48 -7.90 -8.68
CA ALA A 399 -0.10 -7.65 -9.04
C ALA A 399 0.90 -8.35 -8.12
N LEU A 400 0.72 -8.21 -6.80
CA LEU A 400 1.67 -8.74 -5.83
C LEU A 400 1.57 -10.24 -5.65
N VAL A 401 0.40 -10.85 -5.92
CA VAL A 401 0.30 -12.31 -6.04
C VAL A 401 1.15 -12.82 -7.20
N LEU A 402 1.16 -12.13 -8.36
CA LEU A 402 2.03 -12.52 -9.48
C LEU A 402 3.51 -12.47 -9.06
N ASP A 403 3.91 -11.40 -8.38
CA ASP A 403 5.30 -11.21 -7.95
C ASP A 403 5.74 -12.25 -6.91
N MET A 404 4.95 -12.44 -5.85
CA MET A 404 5.27 -13.41 -4.78
C MET A 404 5.35 -14.84 -5.33
N VAL A 405 4.43 -15.23 -6.21
CA VAL A 405 4.42 -16.58 -6.78
C VAL A 405 5.59 -16.78 -7.76
N ALA A 406 5.92 -15.77 -8.56
CA ALA A 406 7.05 -15.84 -9.49
C ALA A 406 8.40 -15.99 -8.77
N GLU A 407 8.60 -15.26 -7.67
CA GLU A 407 9.86 -15.33 -6.90
C GLU A 407 9.94 -16.50 -5.93
N HIS A 408 8.82 -16.93 -5.33
CA HIS A 408 8.82 -18.05 -4.39
C HIS A 408 8.90 -19.41 -5.09
N GLY A 409 8.40 -19.50 -6.33
CA GLY A 409 8.25 -20.77 -7.05
C GLY A 409 6.92 -21.46 -6.73
N LEU A 410 6.43 -22.26 -7.69
CA LEU A 410 5.12 -22.91 -7.62
C LEU A 410 5.12 -24.24 -6.85
N ASP A 411 6.29 -24.86 -6.63
CA ASP A 411 6.41 -26.24 -6.15
C ASP A 411 6.01 -26.42 -4.67
N GLY A 412 5.83 -25.33 -3.92
CA GLY A 412 5.37 -25.33 -2.53
C GLY A 412 3.88 -24.97 -2.34
N LEU A 413 3.16 -24.56 -3.38
CA LEU A 413 1.79 -24.06 -3.21
C LEU A 413 0.76 -25.21 -3.21
N PRO A 414 -0.15 -25.28 -2.23
CA PRO A 414 -1.19 -26.29 -2.22
C PRO A 414 -2.09 -26.14 -3.46
N ALA A 415 -2.38 -27.27 -4.12
CA ALA A 415 -3.28 -27.29 -5.27
C ALA A 415 -4.65 -26.75 -4.86
N ALA A 416 -5.04 -25.58 -5.40
CA ALA A 416 -6.31 -24.94 -5.11
C ALA A 416 -7.49 -25.86 -5.50
N ARG A 417 -8.05 -26.59 -4.54
CA ARG A 417 -9.33 -27.28 -4.71
C ARG A 417 -10.45 -26.28 -4.42
N ARG A 418 -11.21 -25.93 -5.45
CA ARG A 418 -12.53 -25.31 -5.24
C ARG A 418 -13.45 -26.39 -4.69
N GLU A 419 -13.91 -26.27 -3.46
CA GLU A 419 -15.08 -27.02 -3.01
C GLU A 419 -16.29 -26.49 -3.79
N VAL A 420 -16.66 -27.21 -4.84
CA VAL A 420 -17.96 -27.06 -5.48
C VAL A 420 -18.97 -27.65 -4.50
N GLY A 421 -19.70 -26.78 -3.80
CA GLY A 421 -20.79 -27.21 -2.92
C GLY A 421 -21.79 -28.06 -3.69
N GLN A 422 -21.79 -29.37 -3.42
CA GLN A 422 -22.89 -30.26 -3.73
C GLN A 422 -24.03 -29.92 -2.77
N GLN A 423 -24.97 -29.07 -3.20
CA GLN A 423 -26.33 -29.18 -2.68
C GLN A 423 -26.93 -30.44 -3.30
N ALA A 424 -26.75 -31.56 -2.60
CA ALA A 424 -27.50 -32.78 -2.83
C ALA A 424 -28.97 -32.51 -2.46
N GLY A 425 -29.86 -32.78 -3.41
CA GLY A 425 -31.30 -32.73 -3.23
C GLY A 425 -31.78 -33.71 -2.15
N GLY A 426 -32.87 -33.34 -1.50
CA GLY A 426 -33.48 -34.13 -0.44
C GLY A 426 -34.77 -33.53 0.07
N LEU A 427 -35.74 -33.31 -0.81
CA LEU A 427 -37.18 -33.24 -0.51
C LEU A 427 -37.84 -33.93 -1.70
N GLY A 428 -38.18 -35.21 -1.66
CA GLY A 428 -39.16 -35.78 -0.72
C GLY A 428 -40.53 -35.63 -1.37
N GLU A 429 -40.80 -36.46 -2.38
CA GLU A 429 -42.13 -36.62 -2.98
C GLU A 429 -43.12 -37.09 -1.89
N SER A 430 -44.27 -36.42 -1.83
CA SER A 430 -45.46 -36.94 -1.18
C SER A 430 -46.68 -36.62 -2.05
N ASP A 431 -47.20 -37.68 -2.65
CA ASP A 431 -48.59 -38.03 -2.93
C ASP A 431 -49.49 -37.07 -3.73
N ASP A 432 -49.71 -37.50 -4.98
CA ASP A 432 -50.95 -38.10 -5.50
C ASP A 432 -52.26 -37.28 -5.60
N VAL A 433 -52.99 -37.63 -6.67
CA VAL A 433 -54.37 -37.30 -7.08
C VAL A 433 -54.57 -35.95 -7.78
N GLY A 434 -55.06 -35.87 -9.02
CA GLY A 434 -55.58 -36.88 -9.94
C GLY A 434 -56.32 -36.19 -11.09
N ASP A 435 -56.40 -36.84 -12.24
CA ASP A 435 -57.33 -36.47 -13.31
C ASP A 435 -57.87 -37.76 -13.93
N HIS A 436 -59.14 -38.07 -13.69
CA HIS A 436 -60.07 -38.55 -14.71
C HIS A 436 -61.53 -38.48 -14.22
N VAL A 437 -62.29 -37.73 -15.00
CA VAL A 437 -63.74 -37.55 -15.09
C VAL A 437 -64.48 -38.89 -15.29
N LEU A 438 -65.66 -39.08 -14.66
CA LEU A 438 -66.95 -39.46 -15.28
C LEU A 438 -68.03 -39.83 -14.23
N ALA A 439 -69.24 -39.29 -14.48
CA ALA A 439 -70.56 -39.48 -13.85
C ALA A 439 -70.87 -38.72 -12.55
#